data_AF-A0A2E8RI23-F1
#
_entry.id   AF-A0A2E8RI23-F1
#
_cell.length_a   1.000
_cell.length_b   1.000
_cell.length_c   1.000
_cell.angle_alpha   90.00
_cell.angle_beta   90.00
_cell.angle_gamma   90.00
#
_symmetry.space_group_name_H-M   'P 1'
#
loop_
_entity.id
_entity.type
_entity.pdbx_description
1 polymer ?
#
loop_
_entity_poly.entity_id
_entity_poly.type
_entity_poly.pdbx_seq_one_letter_code
_entity_poly.pdbx_strand_id
1 'polypeptide(L)'
;MEYRTKTIYNNMVSVRDYIVDKAVKRNQGLTIYYQDQVMTIPAHQVKDSYIQYKTEDYKSMYTRGQTYKLYDFPWVPDTDQVEQEYQAEVFE
;
A
#
# COMPACT_ATOMS: atom_id res chain seq x y z
N MET A 1 5.46 5.91 7.02
CA MET A 1 6.24 4.76 6.52
C MET A 1 6.30 4.88 5.01
N GLU A 2 7.48 4.75 4.41
CA GLU A 2 7.64 4.90 2.96
C GLU A 2 7.96 3.56 2.31
N TYR A 3 7.34 3.29 1.16
CA TYR A 3 7.57 2.10 0.36
C TYR A 3 7.65 2.48 -1.12
N ARG A 4 8.66 1.97 -1.83
CA ARG A 4 8.79 2.18 -3.29
C ARG A 4 8.56 0.86 -3.99
N THR A 5 7.55 0.81 -4.86
CA THR A 5 7.30 -0.34 -5.73
C THR A 5 7.72 -0.03 -7.17
N LYS A 6 8.09 -1.06 -7.92
CA LYS A 6 8.40 -0.96 -9.37
C LYS A 6 7.24 -1.41 -10.25
N THR A 7 6.23 -2.05 -9.65
CA THR A 7 5.16 -2.72 -10.39
C THR A 7 3.85 -2.57 -9.65
N ILE A 8 2.79 -2.33 -10.42
CA ILE A 8 1.39 -2.46 -10.01
C ILE A 8 0.80 -3.60 -10.82
N TYR A 9 0.03 -4.47 -10.18
CA TYR A 9 -0.60 -5.61 -10.85
C TYR A 9 -2.10 -5.60 -10.55
N ASN A 10 -2.94 -5.70 -11.58
CA ASN A 10 -4.40 -5.67 -11.44
C ASN A 10 -4.92 -4.49 -10.59
N ASN A 11 -4.39 -3.30 -10.83
CA ASN A 11 -4.68 -2.07 -10.08
C ASN A 11 -4.43 -2.18 -8.56
N MET A 12 -3.48 -3.03 -8.16
CA MET A 12 -3.11 -3.25 -6.76
C MET A 12 -1.61 -3.15 -6.59
N VAL A 13 -1.20 -2.69 -5.41
CA VAL A 13 0.18 -2.71 -4.97
C VAL A 13 0.37 -3.71 -3.85
N SER A 14 1.26 -4.68 -4.09
CA SER A 14 1.64 -5.68 -3.09
C SER A 14 2.76 -5.13 -2.21
N VAL A 15 2.51 -5.04 -0.90
CA VAL A 15 3.48 -4.60 0.11
C VAL A 15 3.78 -5.77 1.03
N ARG A 16 5.04 -5.89 1.44
CA ARG A 16 5.44 -6.97 2.36
C ARG A 16 4.91 -6.70 3.76
N ASP A 17 4.44 -7.76 4.40
CA ASP A 17 3.86 -7.77 5.75
C ASP A 17 4.66 -6.97 6.79
N TYR A 18 5.98 -7.14 6.85
CA TYR A 18 6.82 -6.47 7.83
C TYR A 18 6.82 -4.94 7.67
N ILE A 19 6.53 -4.41 6.48
CA ILE A 19 6.43 -2.95 6.23
C ILE A 19 5.12 -2.45 6.79
N VAL A 20 4.03 -3.17 6.52
CA VAL A 20 2.69 -2.87 7.02
C VAL A 20 2.66 -2.97 8.55
N ASP A 21 3.18 -4.05 9.12
CA ASP A 21 3.31 -4.23 10.57
C ASP A 21 4.10 -3.11 11.21
N LYS A 22 5.18 -2.65 10.55
CA LYS A 22 6.00 -1.54 11.06
C LYS A 22 5.28 -0.20 10.98
N ALA A 23 4.43 0.01 9.96
CA ALA A 23 3.58 1.20 9.86
C ALA A 23 2.51 1.20 10.96
N VAL A 24 1.80 0.08 11.15
CA VAL A 24 0.76 -0.10 12.18
C VAL A 24 1.36 0.05 13.59
N LYS A 25 2.46 -0.64 13.89
CA LYS A 25 3.12 -0.56 15.22
C LYS A 25 3.59 0.84 15.58
N ARG A 26 3.90 1.67 14.58
CA ARG A 26 4.35 3.05 14.78
C ARG A 26 3.21 4.06 14.67
N ASN A 27 1.98 3.60 14.43
CA ASN A 27 0.83 4.45 14.13
C ASN A 27 1.15 5.48 13.03
N GLN A 28 1.84 5.04 11.97
CA GLN A 28 2.24 5.88 10.85
C GLN A 28 1.48 5.46 9.60
N GLY A 29 1.08 6.44 8.78
CA GLY A 29 0.55 6.18 7.45
C GLY A 29 1.57 5.48 6.56
N LEU A 30 1.10 4.80 5.54
CA LEU A 30 1.91 4.12 4.53
C LEU A 30 1.86 4.90 3.22
N THR A 31 2.97 5.56 2.89
CA THR A 31 3.16 6.27 1.63
C THR A 31 3.85 5.33 0.65
N ILE A 32 3.21 5.11 -0.49
CA ILE A 32 3.67 4.20 -1.53
C ILE A 32 3.97 5.00 -2.79
N TYR A 33 5.19 4.88 -3.28
CA TYR A 33 5.64 5.53 -4.50
C TYR A 33 5.69 4.52 -5.65
N TYR A 34 5.12 4.90 -6.79
CA TYR A 34 5.20 4.17 -8.04
C TYR A 34 5.42 5.17 -9.19
N GLN A 35 6.57 5.05 -9.86
CA GLN A 35 6.99 6.02 -10.89
C GLN A 35 6.95 7.46 -10.34
N ASP A 36 6.16 8.34 -10.97
CA ASP A 36 5.97 9.74 -10.58
C ASP A 36 4.70 9.95 -9.73
N GLN A 37 4.00 8.88 -9.39
CA GLN A 37 2.79 8.90 -8.57
C GLN A 37 3.06 8.45 -7.14
N VAL A 38 2.25 8.97 -6.24
CA VAL A 38 2.26 8.63 -4.81
C VAL A 38 0.86 8.29 -4.37
N MET A 39 0.74 7.30 -3.48
CA MET A 39 -0.49 6.97 -2.77
C MET A 39 -0.19 6.98 -1.28
N THR A 40 -1.03 7.66 -0.49
CA THR A 40 -0.87 7.73 0.96
C THR A 40 -2.04 7.07 1.66
N ILE A 41 -1.75 6.00 2.42
CA ILE A 41 -2.74 5.32 3.25
C ILE A 41 -2.63 5.86 4.69
N PRO A 42 -3.67 6.47 5.26
CA PRO A 42 -3.67 6.95 6.63
C PRO A 42 -3.42 5.83 7.65
N ALA A 43 -2.74 6.12 8.76
CA ALA A 43 -2.35 5.12 9.77
C ALA A 43 -3.51 4.25 10.26
N HIS A 44 -4.69 4.86 10.44
CA HIS A 44 -5.89 4.18 10.91
C HIS A 44 -6.49 3.23 9.87
N GLN A 45 -6.19 3.42 8.59
CA GLN A 45 -6.68 2.60 7.48
C GLN A 45 -5.68 1.51 7.07
N VAL A 46 -4.39 1.63 7.41
CA VAL A 46 -3.35 0.67 7.00
C VAL A 46 -3.70 -0.78 7.32
N LYS A 47 -4.38 -1.04 8.44
CA LYS A 47 -4.76 -2.39 8.86
C LYS A 47 -6.03 -2.93 8.19
N ASP A 48 -6.93 -2.04 7.77
CA ASP A 48 -8.26 -2.41 7.29
C ASP A 48 -8.36 -2.32 5.75
N SER A 49 -7.43 -1.63 5.10
CA SER A 49 -7.45 -1.36 3.66
C SER A 49 -6.70 -2.39 2.81
N TYR A 50 -5.98 -3.35 3.41
CA TYR A 50 -5.32 -4.38 2.63
C TYR A 50 -6.23 -5.59 2.39
N ILE A 51 -6.09 -6.17 1.20
CA ILE A 51 -6.65 -7.46 0.83
C ILE A 51 -5.50 -8.45 0.77
N GLN A 52 -5.68 -9.63 1.36
CA GLN A 52 -4.71 -10.70 1.24
C GLN A 52 -5.19 -11.70 0.18
N TYR A 53 -4.79 -11.52 -1.08
CA TYR A 53 -5.17 -12.44 -2.15
C TYR A 53 -4.45 -13.78 -2.03
N LYS A 54 -3.20 -13.76 -1.57
CA LYS A 54 -2.41 -14.97 -1.34
C LYS A 54 -1.94 -15.02 0.11
N THR A 55 -2.30 -16.08 0.79
CA THR A 55 -1.83 -16.40 2.16
C THR A 55 -0.52 -17.17 2.17
N GLU A 56 0.05 -17.44 0.98
CA GLU A 56 1.30 -18.15 0.82
C GLU A 56 2.47 -17.38 1.45
N ASP A 57 3.30 -18.13 2.16
CA ASP A 57 4.54 -17.62 2.74
C ASP A 57 5.65 -17.63 1.67
N TYR A 58 6.11 -16.44 1.29
CA TYR A 58 7.21 -16.30 0.34
C TYR A 58 8.55 -16.42 1.07
N LYS A 59 9.43 -17.29 0.60
CA LYS A 59 10.80 -17.39 1.16
C LYS A 59 11.61 -16.16 0.77
N SER A 60 12.21 -15.49 1.76
CA SER A 60 13.18 -14.43 1.52
C SER A 60 14.43 -15.00 0.85
N MET A 61 14.87 -14.39 -0.27
CA MET A 61 16.14 -14.74 -0.90
C MET A 61 17.36 -14.21 -0.12
N TYR A 62 17.16 -13.26 0.79
CA TYR A 62 18.22 -12.53 1.47
C TYR A 62 18.41 -12.93 2.95
N THR A 63 17.35 -13.46 3.58
CA THR A 63 17.39 -13.91 4.97
C THR A 63 17.06 -15.39 5.03
N ARG A 64 18.06 -16.23 5.34
CA ARG A 64 17.88 -17.68 5.46
C ARG A 64 16.75 -18.00 6.44
N GLY A 65 15.69 -18.61 5.94
CA GLY A 65 14.57 -19.12 6.74
C GLY A 65 13.49 -18.10 7.09
N GLN A 66 13.63 -16.81 6.73
CA GLN A 66 12.54 -15.87 6.92
C GLN A 66 11.55 -15.96 5.76
N THR A 67 10.28 -16.09 6.10
CA THR A 67 9.17 -15.94 5.18
C THR A 67 8.56 -14.56 5.34
N TYR A 68 7.89 -14.08 4.29
CA TYR A 68 7.08 -12.88 4.33
C TYR A 68 5.79 -13.12 3.56
N LYS A 69 4.74 -12.40 3.95
CA LYS A 69 3.47 -12.34 3.22
C LYS A 69 3.36 -11.06 2.42
N LEU A 70 2.51 -11.08 1.41
CA LEU A 70 2.14 -9.90 0.64
C LEU A 70 0.73 -9.45 1.04
N TYR A 71 0.60 -8.16 1.27
CA TYR A 71 -0.65 -7.47 1.49
C TYR A 71 -0.89 -6.55 0.30
N ASP A 72 -2.00 -6.75 -0.39
CA ASP A 72 -2.35 -6.04 -1.60
C ASP A 72 -3.27 -4.88 -1.26
N PHE A 73 -2.88 -3.68 -1.65
CA PHE A 73 -3.70 -2.48 -1.48
C PHE A 73 -4.24 -2.04 -2.84
N PRO A 74 -5.53 -1.66 -2.96
CA PRO A 74 -6.04 -0.99 -4.15
C PRO A 74 -5.19 0.25 -4.44
N TRP A 75 -4.66 0.36 -5.65
CA TRP A 75 -3.88 1.52 -6.04
C TRP A 75 -4.81 2.68 -6.41
N VAL A 76 -4.74 3.76 -5.62
CA VAL A 76 -5.44 5.01 -5.84
C VAL A 76 -4.43 6.13 -5.59
N PRO A 77 -3.79 6.68 -6.62
CA PRO A 77 -2.78 7.71 -6.42
C PRO A 77 -3.43 9.00 -5.91
N ASP A 78 -2.72 9.73 -5.06
CA ASP A 78 -3.19 10.95 -4.39
C ASP A 78 -3.59 12.02 -5.43
N THR A 79 -2.94 12.04 -6.60
CA THR A 79 -3.31 12.93 -7.72
C THR A 79 -4.74 12.71 -8.22
N ASP A 80 -5.20 11.46 -8.25
CA ASP A 80 -6.54 11.11 -8.74
C ASP A 80 -7.60 11.37 -7.65
N GLN A 81 -7.22 11.34 -6.38
CA GLN A 81 -8.11 11.70 -5.27
C GLN A 81 -8.45 13.19 -5.31
N VAL A 82 -7.46 14.05 -5.59
CA VAL A 82 -7.68 15.49 -5.73
C VAL A 82 -8.65 15.77 -6.87
N GLU A 83 -8.48 15.16 -8.05
CA GLU A 83 -9.41 15.39 -9.17
C GLU A 83 -10.85 14.95 -8.85
N GLN A 84 -11.04 13.91 -8.06
CA GLN A 84 -12.36 13.43 -7.64
C GLN A 84 -13.04 14.37 -6.62
N GLU A 85 -12.29 14.92 -5.67
CA GLU A 85 -12.81 15.89 -4.70
C GLU A 85 -13.27 17.19 -5.40
N TYR A 86 -12.48 17.71 -6.35
CA TYR A 86 -12.86 18.90 -7.11
C TYR A 86 -14.11 18.69 -7.98
N GLN A 87 -14.30 17.51 -8.57
CA GLN A 87 -15.51 17.23 -9.33
C GLN A 87 -16.73 17.10 -8.41
N ALA A 88 -16.59 16.55 -7.20
CA ALA A 88 -17.70 16.45 -6.25
C ALA A 88 -18.20 17.82 -5.76
N GLU A 89 -17.30 18.77 -5.51
CA GLU A 89 -17.66 20.12 -5.02
C GLU A 89 -18.26 21.03 -6.11
N VAL A 90 -18.03 20.75 -7.39
CA VAL A 90 -18.52 21.60 -8.51
C VAL A 90 -19.98 21.28 -8.89
N PHE A 91 -20.52 20.15 -8.41
CA PHE A 91 -21.91 19.73 -8.66
C PHE A 91 -22.84 19.81 -7.43
N GLU A 92 -22.38 20.38 -6.31
CA GLU A 92 -23.23 20.82 -5.17
C GLU A 92 -23.56 22.31 -5.24
#